data_AF-A0A269PJA9-F1
#
_entry.id   AF-A0A269PJA9-F1
#
_cell.length_a   1.000
_cell.length_b   1.000
_cell.length_c   1.000
_cell.angle_alpha   90.00
_cell.angle_beta   90.00
_cell.angle_gamma   90.00
#
_symmetry.space_group_name_H-M   'P 1'
#
loop_
_entity.id
_entity.type
_entity.pdbx_description
1 polymer ?
#
loop_
_entity_poly.entity_id
_entity_poly.type
_entity_poly.pdbx_seq_one_letter_code
_entity_poly.pdbx_strand_id
1 'polypeptide(L)'
;MNIRIKPKSLMIATGVAFGLMVLKEMMLGWSQRIIAYQLFGEAGAYSSEDHDLVRSQISYLIFDLVLVIAQIAIPCYIAAKLAIKNEVVNAIAMLLLLVFLAILLVPIQAVVMYFLIGLVPAMSSGVIARKRNKNKV
;
A
#
# COMPACT_ATOMS: atom_id res chain seq x y z
N MET A 1 12.85 8.40 26.72
CA MET A 1 12.68 8.77 25.29
C MET A 1 11.19 9.05 25.07
N ASN A 2 10.80 10.30 24.83
CA ASN A 2 9.37 10.67 24.80
C ASN A 2 8.75 10.25 23.46
N ILE A 3 8.03 9.12 23.45
CA ILE A 3 7.35 8.59 22.27
C ILE A 3 6.18 9.54 21.97
N ARG A 4 6.25 10.27 20.85
CA ARG A 4 5.19 11.22 20.46
C ARG A 4 4.80 11.02 19.00
N ILE A 5 3.55 10.63 18.79
CA ILE A 5 2.92 10.60 17.47
C ILE A 5 2.62 12.03 17.04
N LYS A 6 2.94 12.37 15.79
CA LYS A 6 2.61 13.68 15.21
C LYS A 6 1.33 13.54 14.36
N PRO A 7 0.18 14.05 14.80
CA PRO A 7 -1.08 13.85 14.08
C PRO A 7 -1.07 14.49 12.68
N LYS A 8 -0.41 15.65 12.53
CA LYS A 8 -0.26 16.33 11.23
C LYS A 8 0.43 15.46 10.18
N SER A 9 1.45 14.68 10.56
CA SER A 9 2.14 13.80 9.61
C SER A 9 1.28 12.60 9.21
N LEU A 10 0.50 12.07 10.14
CA LEU A 10 -0.44 10.98 9.85
C LEU A 10 -1.57 11.43 8.93
N MET A 11 -2.13 12.63 9.13
CA MET A 11 -3.17 13.17 8.24
C MET A 11 -2.68 13.30 6.79
N ILE A 12 -1.50 13.89 6.59
CA ILE A 12 -0.92 14.05 5.24
C ILE A 12 -0.66 12.68 4.61
N ALA A 13 -0.07 11.75 5.36
CA ALA A 13 0.18 10.40 4.89
C ALA A 13 -1.11 9.64 4.55
N THR A 14 -2.18 9.86 5.32
CA THR A 14 -3.50 9.27 5.06
C THR A 14 -4.09 9.79 3.74
N GLY A 15 -3.98 11.10 3.47
CA GLY A 15 -4.39 11.66 2.18
C GLY A 15 -3.63 11.04 1.01
N VAL A 16 -2.32 10.81 1.17
CA VAL A 16 -1.51 10.11 0.16
C VAL A 16 -1.94 8.65 0.01
N ALA A 17 -2.26 7.96 1.11
CA ALA A 17 -2.76 6.59 1.07
C ALA A 17 -4.04 6.49 0.23
N PHE A 18 -5.01 7.39 0.43
CA PHE A 18 -6.23 7.43 -0.39
C PHE A 18 -5.95 7.70 -1.87
N GLY A 19 -5.07 8.66 -2.18
CA GLY A 19 -4.65 8.91 -3.57
C GLY A 19 -4.01 7.69 -4.23
N LEU A 20 -3.19 6.95 -3.48
CA LEU A 20 -2.57 5.71 -3.95
C LEU A 20 -3.59 4.57 -4.10
N MET A 21 -4.64 4.51 -3.28
CA MET A 21 -5.73 3.53 -3.47
C MET A 21 -6.38 3.72 -4.85
N VAL A 22 -6.74 4.95 -5.18
CA VAL A 22 -7.36 5.28 -6.48
C VAL A 22 -6.42 4.93 -7.62
N LEU A 23 -5.14 5.31 -7.52
CA LEU A 23 -4.15 5.00 -8.55
C LEU A 23 -3.96 3.49 -8.71
N LYS A 24 -3.90 2.73 -7.61
CA LYS A 24 -3.82 1.27 -7.63
C LYS A 24 -4.99 0.67 -8.40
N GLU A 25 -6.22 1.05 -8.09
CA GLU A 25 -7.41 0.53 -8.77
C GLU A 25 -7.38 0.81 -10.28
N MET A 26 -6.97 2.02 -10.68
CA MET A 26 -6.80 2.36 -12.11
C MET A 26 -5.75 1.47 -12.78
N MET A 27 -4.59 1.29 -12.14
CA MET A 27 -3.50 0.47 -12.67
C MET A 27 -3.90 -1.01 -12.78
N LEU A 28 -4.60 -1.54 -11.78
CA LEU A 28 -5.14 -2.91 -11.82
C LEU A 28 -6.16 -3.08 -12.94
N GLY A 29 -7.06 -2.10 -13.13
CA GLY A 29 -8.03 -2.12 -14.23
C GLY A 29 -7.35 -2.16 -15.61
N TRP A 30 -6.26 -1.41 -15.79
CA TRP A 30 -5.48 -1.47 -17.04
C TRP A 30 -4.74 -2.80 -17.20
N SER A 31 -4.14 -3.32 -16.14
CA SER A 31 -3.48 -4.63 -16.15
C SER A 31 -4.46 -5.75 -16.53
N GLN A 32 -5.66 -5.77 -15.96
CA GLN A 32 -6.71 -6.73 -16.31
C GLN A 32 -7.08 -6.67 -17.79
N ARG A 33 -7.23 -5.46 -18.35
CA ARG A 33 -7.53 -5.29 -19.78
C ARG A 33 -6.41 -5.81 -20.69
N ILE A 34 -5.16 -5.54 -20.35
CA ILE A 34 -3.99 -6.01 -21.12
C ILE A 34 -3.93 -7.54 -21.09
N ILE A 35 -4.10 -8.15 -19.92
CA ILE A 35 -4.05 -9.60 -19.77
C ILE A 35 -5.23 -10.26 -20.48
N ALA A 36 -6.44 -9.69 -20.37
CA ALA A 36 -7.62 -10.18 -21.09
C ALA A 36 -7.39 -10.14 -22.61
N TYR A 37 -6.84 -9.03 -23.13
CA TYR A 37 -6.49 -8.93 -24.55
C TYR A 37 -5.46 -9.98 -24.98
N GLN A 38 -4.46 -10.28 -24.14
CA GLN A 38 -3.45 -11.30 -24.44
C GLN A 38 -4.02 -12.74 -24.44
N LEU A 39 -4.96 -13.03 -23.55
CA LEU A 39 -5.55 -14.36 -23.42
C LEU A 39 -6.64 -14.64 -24.46
N PHE A 40 -7.43 -13.62 -24.81
CA PHE A 40 -8.69 -13.80 -25.54
C PHE A 40 -8.81 -12.94 -26.81
N GLY A 41 -7.83 -12.06 -27.10
CA GLY A 41 -7.85 -11.18 -28.27
C GLY A 41 -8.83 -10.01 -28.15
N GLU A 42 -9.33 -9.51 -29.29
CA GLU A 42 -10.35 -8.43 -29.35
C GLU A 42 -11.79 -8.92 -29.08
N ALA A 43 -11.98 -10.19 -28.73
CA ALA A 43 -13.31 -10.77 -28.55
C ALA A 43 -14.09 -10.01 -27.45
N GLY A 44 -15.21 -9.41 -27.85
CA GLY A 44 -16.07 -8.63 -26.98
C GLY A 44 -16.93 -9.52 -26.07
N ALA A 45 -17.09 -9.06 -24.82
CA ALA A 45 -17.83 -9.65 -23.69
C ALA A 45 -17.20 -10.92 -23.09
N TYR A 46 -16.32 -10.70 -22.11
CA TYR A 46 -15.73 -11.73 -21.26
C TYR A 46 -16.76 -12.24 -20.24
N SER A 47 -16.80 -13.55 -20.02
CA SER A 47 -17.61 -14.15 -18.96
C SER A 47 -17.01 -13.86 -17.57
N SER A 48 -17.77 -14.10 -16.50
CA SER A 48 -17.24 -14.01 -15.14
C SER A 48 -16.06 -14.96 -14.90
N GLU A 49 -16.07 -16.14 -15.53
CA GLU A 49 -14.99 -17.13 -15.42
C GLU A 49 -13.70 -16.63 -16.08
N ASP A 50 -13.81 -15.88 -17.18
CA ASP A 50 -12.66 -15.26 -17.86
C ASP A 50 -12.02 -14.17 -17.00
N HIS A 51 -12.83 -13.41 -16.24
CA HIS A 51 -12.31 -12.44 -15.28
C HIS A 51 -11.54 -13.09 -14.14
N ASP A 52 -11.98 -14.25 -13.66
CA ASP A 52 -11.26 -15.00 -12.62
C ASP A 52 -9.98 -15.62 -13.17
N LEU A 53 -10.00 -16.10 -14.41
CA LEU A 53 -8.79 -16.56 -15.11
C LEU A 53 -7.75 -15.45 -15.23
N VAL A 54 -8.15 -14.23 -15.63
CA VAL A 54 -7.28 -13.05 -15.69
C VAL A 54 -6.70 -12.72 -14.31
N ARG A 55 -7.51 -12.75 -13.25
CA ARG A 55 -7.08 -12.45 -11.87
C ARG A 55 -6.18 -13.53 -11.27
N SER A 56 -6.31 -14.77 -11.73
CA SER A 56 -5.46 -15.88 -11.31
C SER A 56 -4.08 -15.89 -11.98
N GLN A 57 -3.87 -15.07 -13.02
CA GLN A 57 -2.57 -14.97 -13.68
C GLN A 57 -1.51 -14.48 -12.69
N ILE A 58 -0.38 -15.20 -12.65
CA ILE A 58 0.74 -14.87 -11.77
C ILE A 58 1.23 -13.44 -12.02
N SER A 59 1.22 -12.99 -13.27
CA SER A 59 1.59 -11.61 -13.63
C SER A 59 0.68 -10.57 -12.98
N TYR A 60 -0.63 -10.81 -12.93
CA TYR A 60 -1.59 -9.95 -12.24
C TYR A 60 -1.33 -9.95 -10.73
N LEU A 61 -1.15 -11.13 -10.13
CA LEU A 61 -0.91 -11.28 -8.69
C LEU A 61 0.39 -10.60 -8.24
N ILE A 62 1.48 -10.75 -9.01
CA ILE A 62 2.76 -10.09 -8.72
C ILE A 62 2.59 -8.57 -8.82
N PHE A 63 1.90 -8.09 -9.85
CA PHE A 63 1.67 -6.66 -10.04
C PHE A 63 0.82 -6.06 -8.90
N ASP A 64 -0.26 -6.74 -8.49
CA ASP A 64 -1.06 -6.34 -7.33
C ASP A 64 -0.23 -6.31 -6.05
N LEU A 65 0.59 -7.34 -5.79
CA LEU A 65 1.46 -7.37 -4.63
C LEU A 65 2.44 -6.18 -4.60
N VAL A 66 3.04 -5.83 -5.74
CA VAL A 66 3.94 -4.66 -5.84
C VAL A 66 3.18 -3.37 -5.53
N LEU A 67 1.97 -3.21 -6.06
CA LEU A 67 1.14 -2.04 -5.79
C LEU A 67 0.71 -1.95 -4.32
N VAL A 68 0.37 -3.08 -3.70
CA VAL A 68 0.08 -3.17 -2.25
C VAL A 68 1.27 -2.72 -1.43
N ILE A 69 2.47 -3.24 -1.74
CA ILE A 69 3.70 -2.85 -1.02
C ILE A 69 3.94 -1.35 -1.15
N ALA A 70 3.77 -0.77 -2.35
CA ALA A 70 3.93 0.66 -2.57
C ALA A 70 2.89 1.49 -1.80
N GLN A 71 1.63 1.05 -1.80
CA GLN A 71 0.51 1.69 -1.10
C GLN A 71 0.71 1.71 0.42
N ILE A 72 1.45 0.77 0.99
CA ILE A 72 1.81 0.76 2.41
C ILE A 72 3.10 1.57 2.64
N ALA A 73 4.15 1.32 1.85
CA ALA A 73 5.48 1.90 2.04
C ALA A 73 5.47 3.43 1.93
N ILE A 74 4.80 3.98 0.91
CA ILE A 74 4.84 5.42 0.62
C ILE A 74 4.20 6.23 1.75
N PRO A 75 2.97 5.95 2.21
CA PRO A 75 2.39 6.66 3.35
C PRO A 75 3.19 6.49 4.63
N CYS A 76 3.69 5.28 4.93
CA CYS A 76 4.53 5.04 6.11
C CYS A 76 5.81 5.87 6.08
N TYR A 77 6.46 5.98 4.92
CA TYR A 77 7.65 6.80 4.74
C TYR A 77 7.35 8.31 4.88
N ILE A 78 6.24 8.80 4.33
CA ILE A 78 5.84 10.20 4.45
C ILE A 78 5.54 10.55 5.92
N ALA A 79 4.78 9.70 6.61
CA ALA A 79 4.49 9.86 8.03
C ALA A 79 5.78 9.91 8.86
N ALA A 80 6.70 8.98 8.61
CA ALA A 80 7.99 8.93 9.28
C ALA A 80 8.84 10.18 9.01
N LYS A 81 8.96 10.59 7.75
CA LYS A 81 9.80 11.70 7.32
C LYS A 81 9.37 13.03 7.94
N LEU A 82 8.07 13.28 8.01
CA LEU A 82 7.50 14.48 8.63
C LEU A 82 7.61 14.48 10.17
N ALA A 83 7.76 13.29 10.76
CA ALA A 83 7.86 13.11 12.20
C ALA A 83 9.30 13.09 12.73
N ILE A 84 10.10 14.09 12.35
CA ILE A 84 11.50 14.28 12.81
C ILE A 84 11.61 14.00 14.32
N LYS A 85 12.58 13.15 14.69
CA LYS A 85 12.87 12.58 16.04
C LYS A 85 12.02 11.39 16.48
N ASN A 86 10.92 11.06 15.79
CA ASN A 86 10.02 9.94 16.09
C ASN A 86 9.64 9.15 14.82
N GLU A 87 10.59 8.95 13.90
CA GLU A 87 10.33 8.45 12.55
C GLU A 87 9.71 7.04 12.54
N VAL A 88 10.35 6.09 13.24
CA VAL A 88 9.92 4.68 13.29
C VAL A 88 8.54 4.56 13.95
N VAL A 89 8.31 5.31 15.04
CA VAL A 89 7.02 5.32 15.75
C VAL A 89 5.89 5.77 14.84
N ASN A 90 6.10 6.84 14.05
CA ASN A 90 5.07 7.35 13.15
C ASN A 90 4.89 6.48 11.90
N ALA A 91 5.93 5.76 11.45
CA ALA A 91 5.79 4.74 10.41
C ALA A 91 4.86 3.59 10.88
N ILE A 92 5.09 3.07 12.08
CA ILE A 92 4.26 2.00 12.66
C ILE A 92 2.84 2.50 12.94
N ALA A 93 2.70 3.71 13.48
CA ALA A 93 1.38 4.31 13.71
C ALA A 93 0.59 4.47 12.39
N MET A 94 1.27 4.81 11.29
CA MET A 94 0.65 4.86 9.98
C MET A 94 0.23 3.47 9.49
N LEU A 95 1.06 2.44 9.66
CA LEU A 95 0.69 1.07 9.32
C LEU A 95 -0.55 0.62 10.10
N LEU A 96 -0.60 0.89 11.40
CA LEU A 96 -1.77 0.55 12.23
C LEU A 96 -3.04 1.26 11.76
N LEU A 97 -2.92 2.52 11.33
CA LEU A 97 -4.04 3.28 10.76
C LEU A 97 -4.52 2.67 9.44
N LEU A 98 -3.60 2.26 8.56
CA LEU A 98 -3.94 1.56 7.31
C LEU A 98 -4.62 0.22 7.57
N VAL A 99 -4.14 -0.54 8.56
CA VAL A 99 -4.73 -1.82 8.95
C VAL A 99 -6.12 -1.61 9.53
N PHE A 100 -6.30 -0.60 10.38
CA PHE A 100 -7.61 -0.23 10.92
C PHE A 100 -8.59 0.16 9.82
N LEU A 101 -8.13 0.93 8.82
CA LEU A 101 -8.93 1.26 7.64
C LEU A 101 -9.28 0.01 6.83
N ALA A 102 -8.34 -0.94 6.67
CA ALA A 102 -8.56 -2.19 5.95
C ALA A 102 -9.61 -3.07 6.64
N ILE A 103 -9.65 -3.11 7.98
CA ILE A 103 -10.68 -3.86 8.73
C ILE A 103 -12.10 -3.44 8.34
N LEU A 104 -12.30 -2.18 7.96
CA LEU A 104 -13.62 -1.67 7.55
C LEU A 104 -14.02 -2.09 6.13
N LEU A 105 -13.07 -2.54 5.31
CA LEU A 105 -13.26 -2.68 3.86
C LEU A 105 -13.03 -4.10 3.34
N VAL A 106 -12.27 -4.93 4.06
CA VAL A 106 -11.85 -6.26 3.61
C VAL A 106 -11.94 -7.31 4.72
N PRO A 107 -12.09 -8.60 4.38
CA PRO A 107 -12.23 -9.65 5.37
C PRO A 107 -10.98 -9.79 6.24
N ILE A 108 -11.18 -10.22 7.49
CA ILE A 108 -10.13 -10.27 8.53
C ILE A 108 -8.88 -11.03 8.06
N GLN A 109 -9.04 -12.13 7.33
CA GLN A 109 -7.91 -12.88 6.77
C GLN A 109 -6.99 -12.04 5.86
N ALA A 110 -7.58 -11.17 5.03
CA ALA A 110 -6.82 -10.27 4.16
C ALA A 110 -6.14 -9.16 4.98
N VAL A 111 -6.77 -8.68 6.05
CA VAL A 111 -6.18 -7.70 6.97
C VAL A 111 -4.92 -8.25 7.64
N VAL A 112 -4.95 -9.50 8.10
CA VAL A 112 -3.79 -10.15 8.71
C VAL A 112 -2.63 -10.23 7.71
N MET A 113 -2.93 -10.61 6.47
CA MET A 113 -1.95 -10.63 5.37
C MET A 113 -1.37 -9.23 5.11
N TYR A 114 -2.21 -8.19 5.03
CA TYR A 114 -1.75 -6.80 4.87
C TYR A 114 -0.85 -6.33 6.01
N PHE A 115 -1.18 -6.70 7.25
CA PHE A 115 -0.34 -6.37 8.40
C PHE A 115 1.03 -7.04 8.32
N LEU A 116 1.07 -8.35 8.03
CA LEU A 116 2.32 -9.11 7.92
C LEU A 116 3.21 -8.59 6.79
N ILE A 117 2.64 -8.41 5.59
CA ILE A 117 3.35 -7.87 4.43
C ILE A 117 3.78 -6.42 4.70
N GLY A 118 2.95 -5.63 5.39
CA GLY A 118 3.18 -4.21 5.65
C GLY A 118 4.20 -3.90 6.75
N LEU A 119 4.54 -4.87 7.60
CA LEU A 119 5.47 -4.69 8.71
C LEU A 119 6.89 -4.37 8.25
N VAL A 120 7.39 -5.11 7.24
CA VAL A 120 8.72 -4.90 6.66
C VAL A 120 8.83 -3.53 5.95
N PRO A 121 7.90 -3.14 5.06
CA PRO A 121 7.86 -1.80 4.47
C PRO A 121 7.75 -0.67 5.49
N ALA A 122 6.94 -0.82 6.54
CA ALA A 122 6.79 0.21 7.56
C ALA A 122 8.09 0.41 8.37
N MET A 123 8.72 -0.69 8.80
CA MET A 123 9.99 -0.64 9.54
C MET A 123 11.11 -0.06 8.69
N SER A 124 11.28 -0.54 7.46
CA SER A 124 12.28 -0.04 6.53
C SER A 124 12.06 1.45 6.21
N SER A 125 10.82 1.88 5.99
CA SER A 125 10.45 3.27 5.79
C SER A 125 10.85 4.16 6.97
N GLY A 126 10.59 3.71 8.20
CA GLY A 126 10.98 4.40 9.43
C GLY A 126 12.50 4.54 9.56
N VAL A 127 13.25 3.49 9.28
CA VAL A 127 14.72 3.49 9.34
C VAL A 127 15.32 4.40 8.26
N ILE A 128 14.82 4.34 7.03
CA ILE A 128 15.28 5.18 5.92
C ILE A 128 15.00 6.65 6.21
N ALA A 129 13.80 6.98 6.70
CA ALA A 129 13.45 8.34 7.09
C ALA A 129 14.35 8.87 8.20
N ARG A 130 14.65 8.05 9.22
CA ARG A 130 15.57 8.40 10.31
C ARG A 130 16.98 8.68 9.78
N LYS A 131 17.51 7.84 8.90
CA LYS A 131 18.84 8.04 8.29
C LYS A 131 18.89 9.35 7.50
N ARG A 132 17.84 9.69 6.74
CA ARG A 132 17.79 10.94 5.98
C ARG A 132 17.59 12.19 6.86
N ASN A 133 16.80 12.10 7.92
CA ASN A 133 16.58 13.22 8.83
C ASN A 133 17.79 13.52 9.71
N LYS A 134 18.61 12.51 10.04
CA LYS A 134 19.91 12.70 10.71
C LYS A 134 20.87 13.59 9.92
N ASN A 135 20.79 13.58 8.58
CA ASN A 135 21.66 14.40 7.72
C ASN A 135 21.15 15.84 7.53
N LYS A 136 20.05 16.22 8.21
CA LYS A 136 19.43 17.56 8.12
C LYS A 136 19.48 18.35 9.43
N VAL A 137 20.00 17.74 10.50
CA VAL A 137 20.26 18.37 11.81
C VAL A 137 21.74 18.63 11.90
#